data_AF-A0A3D1AT27-F1
#
_entry.id   AF-A0A3D1AT27-F1
#
_cell.length_a   1.000
_cell.length_b   1.000
_cell.length_c   1.000
_cell.angle_alpha   90.00
_cell.angle_beta   90.00
_cell.angle_gamma   90.00
#
_symmetry.space_group_name_H-M   'P 1'
#
loop_
_entity.id
_entity.type
_entity.pdbx_description
1 polymer ?
#
loop_
_entity_poly.entity_id
_entity_poly.type
_entity_poly.pdbx_seq_one_letter_code
_entity_poly.pdbx_strand_id
1 'polypeptide(L)'
;MSYATTVRGHVHRFEDLKTLLAKATPARSGDELAGVAAHSAEQRVAAQMALADLPLKVFLSEAVVPYESDEVTRLIVDGHSAAAFAPIAHFTVGELRDWLLGEQATEQVLSRLAPGITPEMAAAVSKLMRLQDLIAVASKIRVVTRFRSTVGLRGTLCTRLQPNHPTDDAKGVLASIIDGLMLESGDAVIGINPVSDELDTVEALLRLVDQLRRTWHIPTQSCVLAHVTTQMQAIKRGAPIDLVFQSIAGTELANASFGVNLALLREASDMAWKLGRAPADGNVMYFETGQGSALSANAHHGVDQQTCEA
;
A
#
# COMPACT_ATOMS: atom_id res chain seq x y z
N MET A 1 16.56 11.95 22.07
CA MET A 1 15.25 12.52 22.49
C MET A 1 14.62 11.57 23.49
N SER A 2 13.80 12.05 24.42
CA SER A 2 13.03 11.16 25.29
C SER A 2 11.62 10.97 24.73
N TYR A 3 11.24 9.74 24.38
CA TYR A 3 9.86 9.39 24.04
C TYR A 3 9.02 9.38 25.33
N ALA A 4 8.57 10.55 25.77
CA ALA A 4 7.90 10.68 27.06
C ALA A 4 6.90 11.84 27.09
N THR A 5 5.88 11.73 27.94
CA THR A 5 4.96 12.82 28.27
C THR A 5 4.58 12.76 29.75
N THR A 6 4.15 13.88 30.32
CA THR A 6 3.67 13.95 31.70
C THR A 6 2.18 14.25 31.72
N VAL A 7 1.36 13.33 32.24
CA VAL A 7 -0.09 13.50 32.38
C VAL A 7 -0.43 13.49 33.86
N ARG A 8 -0.98 14.59 34.38
CA ARG A 8 -1.39 14.72 35.81
C ARG A 8 -0.29 14.30 36.80
N GLY A 9 0.96 14.70 36.54
CA GLY A 9 2.12 14.38 37.38
C GLY A 9 2.69 12.96 37.21
N HIS A 10 2.11 12.12 36.35
CA HIS A 10 2.64 10.81 36.01
C HIS A 10 3.43 10.88 34.71
N VAL A 11 4.68 10.42 34.74
CA VAL A 11 5.55 10.40 33.55
C VAL A 11 5.38 9.07 32.83
N HIS A 12 4.83 9.12 31.62
CA HIS A 12 4.78 7.99 30.70
C HIS A 12 6.04 8.02 29.84
N ARG A 13 6.81 6.93 29.82
CA ARG A 13 8.00 6.76 28.98
C ARG A 13 7.79 5.59 28.03
N PHE A 14 8.28 5.73 26.82
CA PHE A 14 8.32 4.72 25.78
C PHE A 14 9.80 4.47 25.43
N GLU A 15 10.15 3.21 25.20
CA GLU A 15 11.55 2.78 25.08
C GLU A 15 12.20 3.28 23.79
N ASP A 16 11.49 3.13 22.67
CA ASP A 16 11.96 3.43 21.33
C ASP A 16 10.81 3.94 20.43
N LEU A 17 11.13 4.34 19.20
CA LEU A 17 10.16 4.87 18.25
C LEU A 17 9.06 3.86 17.91
N LYS A 18 9.41 2.58 17.68
CA LYS A 18 8.42 1.55 17.33
C LYS A 18 7.43 1.31 18.47
N THR A 19 7.88 1.34 19.73
CA THR A 19 7.00 1.23 20.90
C THR A 19 6.08 2.44 20.99
N LEU A 20 6.60 3.67 20.78
CA LEU A 20 5.76 4.86 20.76
C LEU A 20 4.67 4.79 19.68
N LEU A 21 5.04 4.41 18.46
CA LEU A 21 4.11 4.24 17.34
C LEU A 21 3.06 3.17 17.62
N ALA A 22 3.47 2.02 18.17
CA ALA A 22 2.57 0.92 18.49
C ALA A 22 1.56 1.29 19.59
N LYS A 23 2.04 1.93 20.67
CA LYS A 23 1.17 2.33 21.78
C LYS A 23 0.25 3.50 21.39
N ALA A 24 0.59 4.29 20.39
CA ALA A 24 -0.26 5.36 19.86
C ALA A 24 -1.38 4.86 18.91
N THR A 25 -1.27 3.65 18.38
CA THR A 25 -2.30 3.05 17.49
C THR A 25 -3.64 2.87 18.22
N PRO A 26 -4.78 3.17 17.57
CA PRO A 26 -6.09 2.74 18.06
C PRO A 26 -6.11 1.24 18.35
N ALA A 27 -6.92 0.79 19.33
CA ALA A 27 -6.94 -0.62 19.72
C ALA A 27 -7.28 -1.53 18.52
N ARG A 28 -6.41 -2.51 18.23
CA ARG A 28 -6.54 -3.51 17.16
C ARG A 28 -6.14 -4.87 17.73
N SER A 29 -6.92 -5.90 17.41
CA SER A 29 -6.67 -7.27 17.90
C SER A 29 -5.32 -7.84 17.44
N GLY A 30 -4.84 -7.45 16.27
CA GLY A 30 -3.54 -7.88 15.76
C GLY A 30 -2.36 -7.32 16.56
N ASP A 31 -2.41 -6.05 16.95
CA ASP A 31 -1.38 -5.43 17.80
C ASP A 31 -1.42 -5.98 19.24
N GLU A 32 -2.61 -6.36 19.73
CA GLU A 32 -2.75 -7.08 21.01
C GLU A 32 -2.13 -8.48 20.95
N LEU A 33 -2.40 -9.23 19.87
CA LEU A 33 -1.81 -10.54 19.63
C LEU A 33 -0.27 -10.47 19.52
N ALA A 34 0.24 -9.41 18.87
CA ALA A 34 1.67 -9.15 18.76
C ALA A 34 2.30 -8.66 20.07
N GLY A 35 1.50 -8.36 21.11
CA GLY A 35 1.98 -7.85 22.40
C GLY A 35 2.44 -6.39 22.37
N VAL A 36 2.20 -5.65 21.29
CA VAL A 36 2.70 -4.27 21.09
C VAL A 36 1.67 -3.20 21.43
N ALA A 37 0.38 -3.55 21.47
CA ALA A 37 -0.71 -2.62 21.78
C ALA A 37 -0.59 -1.96 23.17
N ALA A 38 -1.17 -0.77 23.33
CA ALA A 38 -1.27 -0.12 24.65
C ALA A 38 -2.12 -0.92 25.63
N HIS A 39 -1.68 -1.02 26.88
CA HIS A 39 -2.37 -1.78 27.94
C HIS A 39 -3.62 -1.08 28.47
N SER A 40 -3.77 0.22 28.20
CA SER A 40 -4.92 1.01 28.60
C SER A 40 -5.18 2.17 27.65
N ALA A 41 -6.39 2.71 27.69
CA ALA A 41 -6.73 3.94 26.96
C ALA A 41 -5.89 5.14 27.41
N GLU A 42 -5.56 5.22 28.70
CA GLU A 42 -4.68 6.25 29.25
C GLU A 42 -3.27 6.17 28.65
N GLN A 43 -2.67 4.97 28.61
CA GLN A 43 -1.34 4.80 28.00
C GLN A 43 -1.36 5.16 26.52
N ARG A 44 -2.43 4.81 25.80
CA ARG A 44 -2.57 5.19 24.38
C ARG A 44 -2.65 6.69 24.19
N VAL A 45 -3.44 7.40 25.00
CA VAL A 45 -3.52 8.87 24.94
C VAL A 45 -2.17 9.49 25.29
N ALA A 46 -1.47 8.99 26.30
CA ALA A 46 -0.12 9.44 26.62
C ALA A 46 0.88 9.19 25.46
N ALA A 47 0.77 8.06 24.76
CA ALA A 47 1.58 7.78 23.58
C ALA A 47 1.26 8.75 22.44
N GLN A 48 -0.02 9.02 22.17
CA GLN A 48 -0.44 10.01 21.17
C GLN A 48 0.05 11.43 21.50
N MET A 49 0.02 11.82 22.78
CA MET A 49 0.58 13.11 23.23
C MET A 49 2.09 13.17 22.99
N ALA A 50 2.84 12.14 23.40
CA ALA A 50 4.28 12.08 23.16
C ALA A 50 4.63 12.04 21.66
N LEU A 51 3.80 11.36 20.85
CA LEU A 51 3.95 11.29 19.40
C LEU A 51 3.66 12.64 18.74
N ALA A 52 2.64 13.37 19.20
CA ALA A 52 2.30 14.69 18.66
C ALA A 52 3.43 15.70 18.81
N ASP A 53 4.21 15.62 19.89
CA ASP A 53 5.36 16.51 20.14
C ASP A 53 6.65 16.04 19.44
N LEU A 54 6.64 14.89 18.75
CA LEU A 54 7.83 14.32 18.13
C LEU A 54 8.19 15.07 16.84
N PRO A 55 9.42 15.59 16.68
CA PRO A 55 9.87 16.21 15.44
C PRO A 55 9.88 15.22 14.26
N LEU A 56 9.40 15.62 13.08
CA LEU A 56 9.39 14.75 11.90
C LEU A 56 10.78 14.26 11.51
N LYS A 57 11.83 15.05 11.74
CA LYS A 57 13.22 14.68 11.44
C LYS A 57 13.68 13.40 12.14
N VAL A 58 13.03 12.97 13.23
CA VAL A 58 13.34 11.72 13.93
C VAL A 58 13.23 10.51 13.00
N PHE A 59 12.18 10.47 12.17
CA PHE A 59 11.91 9.38 11.22
C PHE A 59 12.96 9.29 10.10
N LEU A 60 13.83 10.29 9.94
CA LEU A 60 14.95 10.26 8.99
C LEU A 60 16.25 9.75 9.61
N SER A 61 16.31 9.63 10.93
CA SER A 61 17.50 9.23 11.68
C SER A 61 17.32 7.93 12.46
N GLU A 62 16.08 7.52 12.73
CA GLU A 62 15.75 6.29 13.44
C GLU A 62 14.76 5.50 12.59
N ALA A 63 15.16 4.29 12.18
CA ALA A 63 14.34 3.38 11.41
C ALA A 63 13.67 2.34 12.32
N VAL A 64 12.41 2.02 12.06
CA VAL A 64 11.66 1.01 12.85
C VAL A 64 12.10 -0.42 12.55
N VAL A 65 12.69 -0.64 11.38
CA VAL A 65 13.46 -1.83 11.00
C VAL A 65 14.84 -1.34 10.51
N PRO A 66 15.98 -1.96 10.89
CA PRO A 66 17.29 -1.43 10.54
C PRO A 66 17.58 -1.45 9.02
N TYR A 67 18.12 -0.33 8.52
CA TYR A 67 18.46 -0.10 7.10
C TYR A 67 19.37 -1.20 6.53
N GLU A 68 20.35 -1.67 7.31
CA GLU A 68 21.32 -2.68 6.89
C GLU A 68 20.68 -4.06 6.70
N SER A 69 19.53 -4.31 7.32
CA SER A 69 18.87 -5.62 7.35
C SER A 69 17.58 -5.70 6.53
N ASP A 70 17.12 -4.60 5.94
CA ASP A 70 15.79 -4.54 5.33
C ASP A 70 15.74 -3.68 4.04
N GLU A 71 15.48 -4.30 2.90
CA GLU A 71 15.45 -3.65 1.59
C GLU A 71 14.28 -2.67 1.42
N VAL A 72 13.18 -2.87 2.15
CA VAL A 72 12.04 -1.96 2.14
C VAL A 72 12.42 -0.65 2.83
N THR A 73 13.10 -0.73 3.96
CA THR A 73 13.70 0.41 4.67
C THR A 73 14.70 1.13 3.79
N ARG A 74 15.58 0.40 3.09
CA ARG A 74 16.52 1.02 2.13
C ARG A 74 15.78 1.77 1.03
N LEU A 75 14.75 1.16 0.42
CA LEU A 75 13.93 1.81 -0.60
C LEU A 75 13.28 3.11 -0.09
N ILE A 76 12.74 3.09 1.13
CA ILE A 76 12.10 4.25 1.77
C ILE A 76 13.12 5.37 1.99
N VAL A 77 14.26 5.05 2.62
CA VAL A 77 15.29 6.02 2.97
C VAL A 77 15.94 6.61 1.71
N ASP A 78 16.30 5.76 0.75
CA ASP A 78 16.95 6.18 -0.50
C ASP A 78 15.99 6.91 -1.46
N GLY A 79 14.68 6.65 -1.33
CA GLY A 79 13.63 7.31 -2.10
C GLY A 79 13.21 8.68 -1.54
N HIS A 80 13.61 9.02 -0.32
CA HIS A 80 13.18 10.25 0.34
C HIS A 80 13.83 11.50 -0.28
N SER A 81 13.01 12.52 -0.58
CA SER A 81 13.44 13.81 -1.10
C SER A 81 13.53 14.87 0.00
N ALA A 82 14.76 15.18 0.41
CA ALA A 82 15.03 16.26 1.37
C ALA A 82 14.49 17.63 0.89
N ALA A 83 14.52 17.89 -0.42
CA ALA A 83 13.99 19.13 -0.99
C ALA A 83 12.45 19.21 -0.89
N ALA A 84 11.75 18.10 -1.12
CA ALA A 84 10.30 18.03 -0.93
C ALA A 84 9.91 18.15 0.55
N PHE A 85 10.71 17.59 1.45
CA PHE A 85 10.50 17.62 2.90
C PHE A 85 10.79 18.99 3.54
N ALA A 86 11.74 19.77 2.99
CA ALA A 86 12.22 21.02 3.56
C ALA A 86 11.13 21.99 4.07
N PRO A 87 9.99 22.20 3.39
CA PRO A 87 8.93 23.10 3.84
C PRO A 87 8.31 22.71 5.19
N ILE A 88 8.27 21.43 5.52
CA ILE A 88 7.68 20.90 6.77
C ILE A 88 8.72 20.33 7.72
N ALA A 89 10.01 20.42 7.39
CA ALA A 89 11.08 19.77 8.15
C ALA A 89 11.24 20.26 9.59
N HIS A 90 10.62 21.39 9.93
CA HIS A 90 10.60 21.96 11.27
C HIS A 90 9.39 21.51 12.10
N PHE A 91 8.41 20.83 11.48
CA PHE A 91 7.20 20.39 12.15
C PHE A 91 7.44 19.21 13.10
N THR A 92 6.59 19.14 14.11
CA THR A 92 6.26 17.90 14.83
C THR A 92 5.17 17.10 14.09
N VAL A 93 4.91 15.86 14.53
CA VAL A 93 3.80 15.06 13.98
C VAL A 93 2.45 15.75 14.21
N GLY A 94 2.26 16.38 15.38
CA GLY A 94 1.04 17.15 15.69
C GLY A 94 0.87 18.36 14.78
N GLU A 95 1.94 19.12 14.54
CA GLU A 95 1.93 20.26 13.62
C GLU A 95 1.66 19.82 12.18
N LEU A 96 2.20 18.66 11.75
CA LEU A 96 1.87 18.07 10.45
C LEU A 96 0.39 17.73 10.33
N ARG A 97 -0.21 17.12 11.37
CA ARG A 97 -1.65 16.82 11.39
C ARG A 97 -2.48 18.08 11.18
N ASP A 98 -2.21 19.12 11.95
CA ASP A 98 -2.98 20.37 11.91
C ASP A 98 -2.78 21.08 10.56
N TRP A 99 -1.56 21.08 10.01
CA TRP A 99 -1.28 21.62 8.69
C TRP A 99 -2.00 20.86 7.57
N LEU A 100 -2.05 19.52 7.61
CA LEU A 100 -2.79 18.69 6.65
C LEU A 100 -4.30 18.99 6.67
N LEU A 101 -4.85 19.31 7.84
CA LEU A 101 -6.25 19.71 8.01
C LEU A 101 -6.51 21.15 7.52
N GLY A 102 -5.49 22.01 7.52
CA GLY A 102 -5.55 23.39 7.04
C GLY A 102 -5.76 23.56 5.52
N GLU A 103 -6.05 24.79 5.11
CA GLU A 103 -6.31 25.15 3.71
C GLU A 103 -5.03 25.16 2.86
N GLN A 104 -3.86 25.31 3.49
CA GLN A 104 -2.56 25.35 2.80
C GLN A 104 -2.19 24.00 2.17
N ALA A 105 -2.71 22.89 2.72
CA ALA A 105 -2.50 21.53 2.23
C ALA A 105 -3.33 21.22 0.97
N THR A 106 -3.15 22.03 -0.07
CA THR A 106 -3.81 21.84 -1.37
C THR A 106 -3.26 20.61 -2.09
N GLU A 107 -4.04 20.04 -3.01
CA GLU A 107 -3.65 18.88 -3.85
C GLU A 107 -2.27 19.06 -4.49
N GLN A 108 -1.99 20.25 -5.03
CA GLN A 108 -0.72 20.58 -5.69
C GLN A 108 0.45 20.63 -4.72
N VAL A 109 0.22 21.15 -3.51
CA VAL A 109 1.26 21.19 -2.46
C VAL A 109 1.53 19.77 -1.96
N LEU A 110 0.49 18.98 -1.70
CA LEU A 110 0.60 17.60 -1.24
C LEU A 110 1.31 16.70 -2.26
N SER A 111 1.02 16.85 -3.55
CA SER A 111 1.70 16.11 -4.61
C SER A 111 3.21 16.41 -4.64
N ARG A 112 3.61 17.67 -4.44
CA ARG A 112 5.03 18.06 -4.35
C ARG A 112 5.69 17.61 -3.05
N LEU A 113 4.92 17.51 -1.97
CA LEU A 113 5.38 17.10 -0.65
C LEU A 113 5.58 15.59 -0.54
N ALA A 114 4.79 14.79 -1.25
CA ALA A 114 4.73 13.34 -1.10
C ALA A 114 6.10 12.62 -1.10
N PRO A 115 7.08 12.97 -1.97
CA PRO A 115 8.40 12.33 -1.93
C PRO A 115 9.22 12.64 -0.67
N GLY A 116 8.84 13.65 0.11
CA GLY A 116 9.47 14.02 1.38
C GLY A 116 8.77 13.45 2.63
N ILE A 117 7.75 12.60 2.46
CA ILE A 117 7.06 11.94 3.57
C ILE A 117 7.45 10.47 3.57
N THR A 118 8.07 9.99 4.65
CA THR A 118 8.29 8.54 4.80
C THR A 118 6.99 7.85 5.24
N PRO A 119 6.83 6.56 4.96
CA PRO A 119 5.76 5.72 5.52
C PRO A 119 5.55 5.89 7.02
N GLU A 120 6.62 5.93 7.82
CA GLU A 120 6.52 6.08 9.27
C GLU A 120 5.96 7.45 9.67
N MET A 121 6.27 8.52 8.93
CA MET A 121 5.64 9.84 9.14
C MET A 121 4.14 9.79 8.84
N ALA A 122 3.73 9.11 7.75
CA ALA A 122 2.33 8.94 7.38
C ALA A 122 1.57 8.07 8.40
N ALA A 123 2.19 7.01 8.90
CA ALA A 123 1.68 6.18 9.98
C ALA A 123 1.55 7.00 11.28
N ALA A 124 2.58 7.76 11.64
CA ALA A 124 2.59 8.60 12.84
C ALA A 124 1.45 9.62 12.85
N VAL A 125 1.29 10.37 11.76
CA VAL A 125 0.28 11.43 11.69
C VAL A 125 -1.14 10.85 11.65
N SER A 126 -1.36 9.72 10.98
CA SER A 126 -2.66 9.05 10.92
C SER A 126 -3.09 8.48 12.28
N LYS A 127 -2.15 8.09 13.16
CA LYS A 127 -2.45 7.64 14.54
C LYS A 127 -3.00 8.76 15.43
N LEU A 128 -2.82 10.03 15.04
CA LEU A 128 -3.35 11.21 15.72
C LEU A 128 -4.67 11.72 15.12
N MET A 129 -5.16 11.09 14.05
CA MET A 129 -6.34 11.51 13.32
C MET A 129 -7.58 10.71 13.72
N ARG A 130 -8.71 11.40 13.83
CA ARG A 130 -10.04 10.75 13.89
C ARG A 130 -10.46 10.33 12.48
N LEU A 131 -11.52 9.53 12.38
CA LEU A 131 -12.05 9.10 11.08
C LEU A 131 -12.40 10.29 10.17
N GLN A 132 -12.99 11.35 10.71
CA GLN A 132 -13.30 12.56 9.94
C GLN A 132 -12.05 13.26 9.43
N ASP A 133 -10.99 13.32 10.25
CA ASP A 133 -9.71 13.91 9.87
C ASP A 133 -9.07 13.11 8.73
N LEU A 134 -9.05 11.76 8.85
CA LEU A 134 -8.54 10.87 7.80
C LEU A 134 -9.28 11.05 6.48
N ILE A 135 -10.62 11.10 6.51
CA ILE A 135 -11.44 11.34 5.31
C ILE A 135 -11.14 12.72 4.71
N ALA A 136 -11.09 13.76 5.55
CA ALA A 136 -10.86 15.12 5.10
C ALA A 136 -9.48 15.29 4.45
N VAL A 137 -8.42 14.77 5.08
CA VAL A 137 -7.05 14.82 4.54
C VAL A 137 -6.94 13.98 3.27
N ALA A 138 -7.44 12.74 3.28
CA ALA A 138 -7.40 11.86 2.11
C ALA A 138 -8.13 12.49 0.90
N SER A 139 -9.23 13.22 1.11
CA SER A 139 -9.98 13.88 0.03
C SER A 139 -9.19 14.98 -0.72
N LYS A 140 -8.15 15.54 -0.08
CA LYS A 140 -7.23 16.53 -0.66
C LYS A 140 -6.11 15.87 -1.47
N ILE A 141 -5.78 14.62 -1.19
CA ILE A 141 -4.74 13.86 -1.89
C ILE A 141 -5.33 13.31 -3.19
N ARG A 142 -4.60 13.47 -4.29
CA ARG A 142 -5.00 12.96 -5.60
C ARG A 142 -3.87 12.15 -6.20
N VAL A 143 -4.15 10.87 -6.45
CA VAL A 143 -3.27 9.95 -7.15
C VAL A 143 -4.03 9.46 -8.38
N VAL A 144 -3.49 9.75 -9.56
CA VAL A 144 -4.08 9.37 -10.83
C VAL A 144 -3.14 8.40 -11.52
N THR A 145 -3.64 7.23 -11.88
CA THR A 145 -2.90 6.20 -12.61
C THR A 145 -3.61 5.87 -13.92
N ARG A 146 -2.86 5.38 -14.91
CA ARG A 146 -3.39 5.13 -16.25
C ARG A 146 -2.92 3.81 -16.83
N PHE A 147 -3.84 3.08 -17.44
CA PHE A 147 -3.51 2.03 -18.40
C PHE A 147 -4.44 2.16 -19.60
N ARG A 148 -5.52 1.38 -19.68
CA ARG A 148 -6.59 1.56 -20.69
C ARG A 148 -7.65 2.52 -20.19
N SER A 149 -7.97 2.44 -18.90
CA SER A 149 -8.73 3.46 -18.17
C SER A 149 -7.79 4.38 -17.38
N THR A 150 -8.35 5.48 -16.86
CA THR A 150 -7.66 6.39 -15.94
C THR A 150 -8.37 6.32 -14.60
N VAL A 151 -7.67 5.88 -13.56
CA VAL A 151 -8.22 5.67 -12.22
C VAL A 151 -7.80 6.82 -11.30
N GLY A 152 -8.71 7.26 -10.43
CA GLY A 152 -8.43 8.24 -9.39
C GLY A 152 -8.83 9.68 -9.71
N LEU A 153 -9.53 9.94 -10.84
CA LEU A 153 -10.06 11.26 -11.15
C LEU A 153 -11.13 11.73 -10.15
N ARG A 154 -11.40 13.04 -10.11
CA ARG A 154 -12.50 13.59 -9.29
C ARG A 154 -13.84 13.22 -9.90
N GLY A 155 -14.80 12.84 -9.05
CA GLY A 155 -16.15 12.47 -9.49
C GLY A 155 -16.28 11.07 -10.08
N THR A 156 -15.21 10.26 -10.05
CA THR A 156 -15.22 8.88 -10.54
C THR A 156 -15.01 7.90 -9.39
N LEU A 157 -15.69 6.75 -9.45
CA LEU A 157 -15.44 5.59 -8.58
C LEU A 157 -15.22 4.38 -9.48
N CYS A 158 -14.00 3.84 -9.46
CA CYS A 158 -13.65 2.67 -10.24
C CYS A 158 -13.80 1.39 -9.42
N THR A 159 -14.12 0.28 -10.08
CA THR A 159 -14.33 -1.02 -9.45
C THR A 159 -13.48 -2.11 -10.09
N ARG A 160 -12.93 -2.99 -9.25
CA ARG A 160 -12.37 -4.27 -9.69
C ARG A 160 -13.53 -5.24 -9.93
N LEU A 161 -13.60 -5.83 -11.12
CA LEU A 161 -14.45 -6.98 -11.37
C LEU A 161 -13.61 -8.24 -11.14
N GLN A 162 -13.98 -9.02 -10.11
CA GLN A 162 -13.24 -10.22 -9.70
C GLN A 162 -14.07 -11.50 -9.89
N PRO A 163 -14.06 -12.09 -11.09
CA PRO A 163 -14.91 -13.23 -11.47
C PRO A 163 -14.25 -14.56 -11.09
N ASN A 164 -14.01 -14.77 -9.79
CA ASN A 164 -13.41 -16.02 -9.30
C ASN A 164 -14.37 -17.20 -9.48
N HIS A 165 -13.85 -18.35 -9.93
CA HIS A 165 -14.61 -19.59 -9.99
C HIS A 165 -13.92 -20.66 -9.12
N PRO A 166 -14.65 -21.48 -8.34
CA PRO A 166 -14.04 -22.49 -7.44
C PRO A 166 -13.13 -23.53 -8.10
N THR A 167 -13.12 -23.59 -9.42
CA THR A 167 -12.32 -24.53 -10.23
C THR A 167 -11.71 -23.85 -11.46
N ASP A 168 -11.69 -22.51 -11.50
CA ASP A 168 -11.23 -21.72 -12.66
C ASP A 168 -11.89 -22.10 -14.00
N ASP A 169 -13.16 -22.55 -13.96
CA ASP A 169 -13.89 -22.92 -15.17
C ASP A 169 -14.11 -21.68 -16.06
N ALA A 170 -13.60 -21.74 -17.29
CA ALA A 170 -13.61 -20.61 -18.20
C ALA A 170 -15.04 -20.10 -18.51
N LYS A 171 -16.05 -20.97 -18.55
CA LYS A 171 -17.44 -20.54 -18.81
C LYS A 171 -18.03 -19.86 -17.59
N GLY A 172 -17.78 -20.39 -16.40
CA GLY A 172 -18.20 -19.78 -15.13
C GLY A 172 -17.56 -18.39 -14.93
N VAL A 173 -16.24 -18.29 -15.16
CA VAL A 173 -15.52 -17.01 -15.15
C VAL A 173 -16.11 -16.04 -16.17
N LEU A 174 -16.31 -16.47 -17.42
CA LEU A 174 -16.88 -15.62 -18.46
C LEU A 174 -18.31 -15.14 -18.12
N ALA A 175 -19.15 -16.01 -17.57
CA ALA A 175 -20.50 -15.65 -17.15
C ALA A 175 -20.47 -14.56 -16.07
N SER A 176 -19.59 -14.68 -15.08
CA SER A 176 -19.40 -13.66 -14.04
C SER A 176 -18.82 -12.35 -14.59
N ILE A 177 -17.92 -12.42 -15.60
CA ILE A 177 -17.44 -11.21 -16.28
C ILE A 177 -18.60 -10.49 -16.97
N ILE A 178 -19.44 -11.20 -17.72
CA ILE A 178 -20.57 -10.60 -18.43
C ILE A 178 -21.55 -9.96 -17.45
N ASP A 179 -21.91 -10.67 -16.38
CA ASP A 179 -22.79 -10.14 -15.33
C ASP A 179 -22.23 -8.86 -14.69
N GLY A 180 -20.95 -8.87 -14.32
CA GLY A 180 -20.30 -7.70 -13.75
C GLY A 180 -20.21 -6.51 -14.71
N LEU A 181 -19.93 -6.75 -15.99
CA LEU A 181 -19.93 -5.69 -17.01
C LEU A 181 -21.32 -5.10 -17.24
N MET A 182 -22.39 -5.89 -17.13
CA MET A 182 -23.78 -5.39 -17.18
C MET A 182 -24.12 -4.48 -16.00
N LEU A 183 -23.36 -4.58 -14.90
CA LEU A 183 -23.43 -3.69 -13.73
C LEU A 183 -22.37 -2.57 -13.77
N GLU A 184 -21.76 -2.33 -14.95
CA GLU A 184 -20.73 -1.31 -15.18
C GLU A 184 -19.46 -1.51 -14.32
N SER A 185 -19.21 -2.75 -13.88
CA SER A 185 -18.05 -3.10 -13.08
C SER A 185 -16.84 -3.45 -13.94
N GLY A 186 -15.63 -3.21 -13.40
CA GLY A 186 -14.38 -3.67 -14.00
C GLY A 186 -13.61 -2.60 -14.77
N ASP A 187 -13.95 -1.33 -14.61
CA ASP A 187 -13.19 -0.20 -15.16
C ASP A 187 -11.83 0.00 -14.48
N ALA A 188 -11.65 -0.46 -13.24
CA ALA A 188 -10.34 -0.48 -12.58
C ALA A 188 -9.47 -1.63 -13.07
N VAL A 189 -10.03 -2.84 -13.18
CA VAL A 189 -9.39 -4.05 -13.71
C VAL A 189 -10.42 -5.19 -13.75
N ILE A 190 -10.36 -6.05 -14.76
CA ILE A 190 -10.94 -7.41 -14.68
C ILE A 190 -9.84 -8.33 -14.15
N GLY A 191 -9.90 -8.64 -12.85
CA GLY A 191 -8.85 -9.34 -12.11
C GLY A 191 -9.34 -10.69 -11.61
N ILE A 192 -8.76 -11.80 -12.05
CA ILE A 192 -9.13 -13.14 -11.57
C ILE A 192 -8.12 -13.60 -10.53
N ASN A 193 -8.56 -13.99 -9.34
CA ASN A 193 -7.70 -14.71 -8.38
C ASN A 193 -7.90 -16.22 -8.64
N PRO A 194 -6.95 -16.87 -9.32
CA PRO A 194 -7.11 -18.26 -9.72
C PRO A 194 -6.98 -19.19 -8.52
N VAL A 195 -7.70 -20.30 -8.55
CA VAL A 195 -7.51 -21.40 -7.58
C VAL A 195 -6.18 -22.10 -7.85
N SER A 196 -5.82 -22.28 -9.11
CA SER A 196 -4.56 -22.90 -9.53
C SER A 196 -3.55 -21.84 -10.00
N ASP A 197 -2.34 -21.88 -9.43
CA ASP A 197 -1.19 -21.09 -9.91
C ASP A 197 -0.42 -21.80 -11.05
N GLU A 198 -1.06 -22.77 -11.71
CA GLU A 198 -0.48 -23.44 -12.88
C GLU A 198 -0.46 -22.50 -14.10
N LEU A 199 0.67 -22.50 -14.78
CA LEU A 199 0.94 -21.60 -15.90
C LEU A 199 -0.08 -21.69 -17.03
N ASP A 200 -0.54 -22.90 -17.37
CA ASP A 200 -1.52 -23.11 -18.44
C ASP A 200 -2.90 -22.52 -18.07
N THR A 201 -3.31 -22.63 -16.80
CA THR A 201 -4.55 -22.03 -16.27
C THR A 201 -4.48 -20.51 -16.30
N VAL A 202 -3.39 -19.94 -15.80
CA VAL A 202 -3.14 -18.49 -15.83
C VAL A 202 -3.18 -17.95 -17.26
N GLU A 203 -2.51 -18.63 -18.19
CA GLU A 203 -2.50 -18.24 -19.60
C GLU A 203 -3.89 -18.31 -20.24
N ALA A 204 -4.64 -19.39 -19.98
CA ALA A 204 -5.99 -19.57 -20.51
C ALA A 204 -6.92 -18.45 -20.04
N LEU A 205 -6.89 -18.08 -18.76
CA LEU A 205 -7.68 -17.01 -18.18
C LEU A 205 -7.28 -15.62 -18.75
N LEU A 206 -5.98 -15.35 -18.88
CA LEU A 206 -5.49 -14.11 -19.51
C LEU A 206 -6.00 -13.96 -20.95
N ARG A 207 -5.91 -15.04 -21.74
CA ARG A 207 -6.38 -15.05 -23.14
C ARG A 207 -7.90 -14.92 -23.23
N LEU A 208 -8.65 -15.54 -22.32
CA LEU A 208 -10.11 -15.39 -22.23
C LEU A 208 -10.52 -13.93 -22.06
N VAL A 209 -9.91 -13.22 -21.10
CA VAL A 209 -10.23 -11.81 -20.83
C VAL A 209 -9.78 -10.92 -22.00
N ASP A 210 -8.57 -11.11 -22.55
CA ASP A 210 -8.09 -10.31 -23.69
C ASP A 210 -8.95 -10.53 -24.95
N GLN A 211 -9.41 -11.77 -25.21
CA GLN A 211 -10.31 -12.07 -26.32
C GLN A 211 -11.65 -11.34 -26.17
N LEU A 212 -12.27 -11.40 -24.98
CA LEU A 212 -13.51 -10.68 -24.69
C LEU A 212 -13.32 -9.18 -24.90
N ARG A 213 -12.30 -8.61 -24.25
CA ARG A 213 -11.95 -7.18 -24.32
C ARG A 213 -11.80 -6.70 -25.76
N ARG A 214 -11.07 -7.45 -26.59
CA ARG A 214 -10.83 -7.10 -28.01
C ARG A 214 -12.09 -7.23 -28.85
N THR A 215 -12.88 -8.28 -28.63
CA THR A 215 -14.11 -8.52 -29.39
C THR A 215 -15.12 -7.39 -29.18
N TRP A 216 -15.27 -6.93 -27.95
CA TRP A 216 -16.25 -5.90 -27.57
C TRP A 216 -15.64 -4.50 -27.38
N HIS A 217 -14.35 -4.33 -27.69
CA HIS A 217 -13.62 -3.07 -27.54
C HIS A 217 -13.73 -2.46 -26.13
N ILE A 218 -13.73 -3.30 -25.10
CA ILE A 218 -13.91 -2.88 -23.71
C ILE A 218 -12.67 -2.11 -23.25
N PRO A 219 -12.80 -0.86 -22.76
CA PRO A 219 -11.67 -0.03 -22.36
C PRO A 219 -11.18 -0.34 -20.94
N THR A 220 -10.85 -1.61 -20.66
CA THR A 220 -10.33 -2.07 -19.37
C THR A 220 -9.12 -2.97 -19.52
N GLN A 221 -8.34 -3.10 -18.44
CA GLN A 221 -7.17 -3.94 -18.32
C GLN A 221 -7.49 -5.28 -17.67
N SER A 222 -6.75 -6.32 -18.07
CA SER A 222 -6.81 -7.66 -17.48
C SER A 222 -5.69 -7.93 -16.47
N CYS A 223 -6.00 -8.75 -15.48
CA CYS A 223 -5.01 -9.29 -14.55
C CYS A 223 -5.44 -10.69 -14.10
N VAL A 224 -4.48 -11.60 -13.95
CA VAL A 224 -4.70 -12.86 -13.21
C VAL A 224 -3.74 -12.82 -12.03
N LEU A 225 -4.29 -12.81 -10.81
CA LEU A 225 -3.62 -12.53 -9.55
C LEU A 225 -2.83 -13.75 -9.03
N ALA A 226 -2.07 -14.36 -9.94
CA ALA A 226 -1.11 -15.43 -9.71
C ALA A 226 0.17 -14.91 -9.04
N HIS A 227 1.07 -15.80 -8.61
CA HIS A 227 2.38 -15.33 -8.13
C HIS A 227 3.15 -14.61 -9.27
N VAL A 228 3.92 -13.57 -8.96
CA VAL A 228 4.62 -12.75 -9.96
C VAL A 228 5.52 -13.58 -10.88
N THR A 229 6.16 -14.63 -10.36
CA THR A 229 7.01 -15.52 -11.16
C THR A 229 6.20 -16.31 -12.20
N THR A 230 5.01 -16.79 -11.85
CA THR A 230 4.08 -17.47 -12.77
C THR A 230 3.65 -16.52 -13.88
N GLN A 231 3.30 -15.29 -13.52
CA GLN A 231 2.96 -14.24 -14.49
C GLN A 231 4.15 -13.91 -15.42
N MET A 232 5.38 -13.81 -14.90
CA MET A 232 6.59 -13.61 -15.72
C MET A 232 6.82 -14.77 -16.71
N GLN A 233 6.55 -16.01 -16.32
CA GLN A 233 6.61 -17.15 -17.26
C GLN A 233 5.51 -17.05 -18.32
N ALA A 234 4.31 -16.59 -17.95
CA ALA A 234 3.23 -16.36 -18.91
C ALA A 234 3.62 -15.27 -19.94
N ILE A 235 4.27 -14.20 -19.49
CA ILE A 235 4.84 -13.16 -20.37
C ILE A 235 5.85 -13.78 -21.35
N LYS A 236 6.76 -14.65 -20.89
CA LYS A 236 7.74 -15.34 -21.76
C LYS A 236 7.07 -16.22 -22.83
N ARG A 237 5.87 -16.76 -22.55
CA ARG A 237 5.05 -17.51 -23.51
C ARG A 237 4.14 -16.63 -24.39
N GLY A 238 4.23 -15.30 -24.25
CA GLY A 238 3.43 -14.36 -25.03
C GLY A 238 1.97 -14.25 -24.58
N ALA A 239 1.70 -14.48 -23.29
CA ALA A 239 0.39 -14.22 -22.71
C ALA A 239 0.08 -12.70 -22.68
N PRO A 240 -1.18 -12.28 -22.91
CA PRO A 240 -1.58 -10.88 -23.00
C PRO A 240 -1.83 -10.27 -21.60
N ILE A 241 -0.78 -10.10 -20.81
CA ILE A 241 -0.85 -9.41 -19.51
C ILE A 241 -0.96 -7.90 -19.70
N ASP A 242 -1.92 -7.26 -19.04
CA ASP A 242 -1.98 -5.79 -18.94
C ASP A 242 -1.35 -5.31 -17.63
N LEU A 243 -1.81 -5.84 -16.49
CA LEU A 243 -1.22 -5.56 -15.17
C LEU A 243 -0.54 -6.81 -14.62
N VAL A 244 0.63 -6.64 -14.00
CA VAL A 244 1.33 -7.68 -13.24
C VAL A 244 0.99 -7.53 -11.77
N PHE A 245 0.38 -8.56 -11.19
CA PHE A 245 -0.01 -8.57 -9.79
C PHE A 245 1.10 -9.07 -8.86
N GLN A 246 1.16 -8.58 -7.63
CA GLN A 246 1.85 -9.27 -6.54
C GLN A 246 1.35 -8.79 -5.17
N SER A 247 1.13 -9.70 -4.23
CA SER A 247 1.00 -9.34 -2.81
C SER A 247 2.34 -8.91 -2.24
N ILE A 248 2.38 -7.77 -1.54
CA ILE A 248 3.59 -7.22 -0.92
C ILE A 248 3.35 -6.93 0.56
N ALA A 249 4.42 -6.73 1.31
CA ALA A 249 4.41 -6.35 2.72
C ALA A 249 5.49 -5.29 3.02
N GLY A 250 5.35 -4.62 4.18
CA GLY A 250 6.23 -3.53 4.59
C GLY A 250 7.59 -3.94 5.18
N THR A 251 8.00 -5.21 5.10
CA THR A 251 9.34 -5.65 5.52
C THR A 251 9.93 -6.65 4.53
N GLU A 252 11.26 -6.66 4.39
CA GLU A 252 12.01 -7.61 3.55
C GLU A 252 11.68 -9.05 3.93
N LEU A 253 11.65 -9.36 5.24
CA LEU A 253 11.34 -10.70 5.72
C LEU A 253 9.91 -11.14 5.38
N ALA A 254 8.93 -10.22 5.44
CA ALA A 254 7.56 -10.53 5.06
C ALA A 254 7.44 -10.74 3.53
N ASN A 255 8.09 -9.92 2.72
CA ASN A 255 8.17 -10.12 1.27
C ASN A 255 8.86 -11.45 0.90
N ALA A 256 9.93 -11.81 1.59
CA ALA A 256 10.61 -13.08 1.41
C ALA A 256 9.70 -14.27 1.74
N SER A 257 8.80 -14.15 2.73
CA SER A 257 7.79 -15.17 3.03
C SER A 257 6.78 -15.38 1.91
N PHE A 258 6.55 -14.34 1.08
CA PHE A 258 5.76 -14.42 -0.14
C PHE A 258 6.56 -14.87 -1.35
N GLY A 259 7.86 -15.13 -1.21
CA GLY A 259 8.74 -15.53 -2.30
C GLY A 259 9.17 -14.38 -3.22
N VAL A 260 9.13 -13.13 -2.74
CA VAL A 260 9.44 -11.93 -3.54
C VAL A 260 10.48 -11.03 -2.88
N ASN A 261 11.15 -10.23 -3.71
CA ASN A 261 12.04 -9.13 -3.32
C ASN A 261 11.95 -8.00 -4.34
N LEU A 262 12.52 -6.84 -4.01
CA LEU A 262 12.45 -5.64 -4.88
C LEU A 262 13.08 -5.85 -6.26
N ALA A 263 14.13 -6.67 -6.36
CA ALA A 263 14.78 -6.97 -7.63
C ALA A 263 13.85 -7.75 -8.57
N LEU A 264 13.14 -8.76 -8.06
CA LEU A 264 12.16 -9.54 -8.81
C LEU A 264 10.98 -8.67 -9.25
N LEU A 265 10.47 -7.80 -8.37
CA LEU A 265 9.39 -6.86 -8.72
C LEU A 265 9.81 -5.89 -9.83
N ARG A 266 11.07 -5.42 -9.81
CA ARG A 266 11.63 -4.59 -10.87
C ARG A 266 11.74 -5.35 -12.19
N GLU A 267 12.25 -6.58 -12.17
CA GLU A 267 12.31 -7.42 -13.37
C GLU A 267 10.92 -7.66 -13.98
N ALA A 268 9.92 -7.95 -13.13
CA ALA A 268 8.54 -8.15 -13.56
C ALA A 268 7.93 -6.89 -14.21
N SER A 269 8.18 -5.71 -13.61
CA SER A 269 7.78 -4.42 -14.19
C SER A 269 8.43 -4.17 -15.55
N ASP A 270 9.75 -4.40 -15.68
CA ASP A 270 10.48 -4.25 -16.94
C ASP A 270 9.94 -5.20 -18.03
N MET A 271 9.59 -6.43 -17.65
CA MET A 271 8.96 -7.40 -18.55
C MET A 271 7.58 -6.93 -19.01
N ALA A 272 6.75 -6.39 -18.11
CA ALA A 272 5.44 -5.85 -18.45
C ALA A 272 5.54 -4.66 -19.41
N TRP A 273 6.49 -3.74 -19.18
CA TRP A 273 6.75 -2.62 -20.08
C TRP A 273 7.17 -3.07 -21.48
N LYS A 274 8.03 -4.10 -21.58
CA LYS A 274 8.50 -4.65 -22.87
C LYS A 274 7.38 -5.26 -23.72
N LEU A 275 6.23 -5.59 -23.14
CA LEU A 275 5.06 -6.02 -23.91
C LEU A 275 4.47 -4.91 -24.79
N GLY A 276 4.77 -3.64 -24.51
CA GLY A 276 4.27 -2.50 -25.29
C GLY A 276 2.75 -2.34 -25.24
N ARG A 277 2.10 -2.86 -24.20
CA ARG A 277 0.63 -2.84 -24.03
C ARG A 277 0.13 -1.62 -23.27
N ALA A 278 0.97 -1.07 -22.39
CA ALA A 278 0.71 0.14 -21.63
C ALA A 278 1.00 1.39 -22.49
N PRO A 279 0.28 2.51 -22.26
CA PRO A 279 0.70 3.80 -22.81
C PRO A 279 2.02 4.27 -22.18
N ALA A 280 2.69 5.24 -22.82
CA ALA A 280 4.00 5.73 -22.37
C ALA A 280 3.99 6.34 -20.95
N ASP A 281 2.87 6.90 -20.53
CA ASP A 281 2.60 7.46 -19.20
C ASP A 281 1.82 6.50 -18.29
N GLY A 282 1.81 5.20 -18.63
CA GLY A 282 1.01 4.20 -17.96
C GLY A 282 1.61 3.63 -16.67
N ASN A 283 0.85 2.74 -16.02
CA ASN A 283 1.22 2.00 -14.82
C ASN A 283 0.94 0.51 -15.03
N VAL A 284 1.94 -0.34 -14.82
CA VAL A 284 1.87 -1.78 -15.18
C VAL A 284 1.79 -2.75 -13.99
N MET A 285 2.01 -2.24 -12.78
CA MET A 285 2.02 -3.07 -11.56
C MET A 285 0.70 -2.93 -10.81
N TYR A 286 0.25 -4.04 -10.25
CA TYR A 286 -0.89 -4.10 -9.34
C TYR A 286 -0.45 -4.78 -8.04
N PHE A 287 -0.25 -3.99 -6.99
CA PHE A 287 0.07 -4.52 -5.67
C PHE A 287 -1.17 -4.64 -4.79
N GLU A 288 -1.18 -5.63 -3.91
CA GLU A 288 -2.17 -5.77 -2.85
C GLU A 288 -1.44 -5.89 -1.50
N THR A 289 -1.88 -5.08 -0.55
CA THR A 289 -1.33 -4.97 0.81
C THR A 289 -2.37 -5.46 1.82
N GLY A 290 -2.06 -5.35 3.11
CA GLY A 290 -2.99 -5.76 4.14
C GLY A 290 -2.32 -5.77 5.51
N GLN A 291 -2.97 -5.07 6.44
CA GLN A 291 -2.56 -5.08 7.83
C GLN A 291 -2.55 -6.51 8.38
N GLY A 292 -1.47 -6.85 9.07
CA GLY A 292 -1.27 -8.16 9.68
C GLY A 292 -0.49 -9.15 8.82
N SER A 293 -0.24 -8.86 7.54
CA SER A 293 0.66 -9.67 6.69
C SER A 293 2.01 -9.93 7.36
N ALA A 294 2.70 -8.88 7.82
CA ALA A 294 3.98 -8.99 8.51
C ALA A 294 3.87 -9.74 9.86
N LEU A 295 2.75 -9.62 10.57
CA LEU A 295 2.54 -10.37 11.82
C LEU A 295 2.35 -11.87 11.54
N SER A 296 1.50 -12.21 10.57
CA SER A 296 1.25 -13.60 10.15
C SER A 296 2.52 -14.30 9.65
N ALA A 297 3.42 -13.55 9.01
CA ALA A 297 4.73 -14.04 8.58
C ALA A 297 5.78 -14.06 9.71
N ASN A 298 5.44 -13.67 10.94
CA ASN A 298 6.37 -13.46 12.06
C ASN A 298 7.56 -12.55 11.67
N ALA A 299 7.26 -11.53 10.88
CA ALA A 299 8.20 -10.65 10.19
C ALA A 299 7.94 -9.16 10.47
N HIS A 300 7.27 -8.86 11.57
CA HIS A 300 6.88 -7.49 11.94
C HIS A 300 7.91 -6.78 12.83
N HIS A 301 8.96 -7.46 13.32
CA HIS A 301 10.07 -6.85 14.09
C HIS A 301 9.66 -6.05 15.36
N GLY A 302 8.49 -6.36 15.93
CA GLY A 302 7.91 -5.60 17.04
C GLY A 302 7.28 -4.26 16.63
N VAL A 303 7.12 -4.02 15.33
CA VAL A 303 6.40 -2.88 14.75
C VAL A 303 4.91 -3.22 14.68
N ASP A 304 4.05 -2.22 14.88
CA ASP A 304 2.59 -2.37 14.80
C ASP A 304 2.08 -2.52 13.36
N GLN A 305 0.87 -3.08 13.22
CA GLN A 305 0.28 -3.38 11.92
C GLN A 305 0.06 -2.16 11.03
N GLN A 306 -0.22 -0.99 11.61
CA GLN A 306 -0.48 0.23 10.86
C GLN A 306 0.82 0.83 10.33
N THR A 307 1.92 0.73 11.07
CA THR A 307 3.24 1.18 10.64
C THR A 307 3.83 0.26 9.58
N CYS A 308 3.65 -1.07 9.68
CA CYS A 308 4.06 -2.02 8.63
C CYS A 308 3.21 -1.93 7.34
N GLU A 309 2.02 -1.33 7.40
CA GLU A 309 1.14 -1.17 6.23
C GLU A 309 1.40 0.13 5.47
N ALA A 310 1.92 1.15 6.15
CA ALA A 310 2.27 2.41 5.53
C ALA A 310 3.45 2.23 4.58
#